data_AF-A0A7J4P5Q7-F1
#
_entry.id   AF-A0A7J4P5Q7-F1
#
_cell.length_a   1.000
_cell.length_b   1.000
_cell.length_c   1.000
_cell.angle_alpha   90.00
_cell.angle_beta   90.00
_cell.angle_gamma   90.00
#
_symmetry.space_group_name_H-M   'P 1'
#
loop_
_entity.id
_entity.type
_entity.pdbx_description
1 polymer ?
#
loop_
_entity_poly.entity_id
_entity_poly.type
_entity_poly.pdbx_seq_one_letter_code
_entity_poly.pdbx_strand_id
1 'polypeptide(L)'
;MPAINNRTAKSVVAPDYLLCATLWRKATGLMFTSSMKKPLLFIFMKERRWGLHMLFVFYPIDVLFLDKGKRVADIKENFRPFTFCTPKKPCL
;
A
#
# COMPACT_ATOMS: atom_id res chain seq x y z
N MET A 1 -13.98 2.17 11.94
CA MET A 1 -12.95 1.30 11.34
C MET A 1 -11.61 1.60 12.03
N PRO A 2 -10.64 0.68 12.09
CA PRO A 2 -9.41 0.90 12.84
C PRO A 2 -8.55 2.00 12.18
N ALA A 3 -7.80 2.76 12.98
CA ALA A 3 -6.81 3.72 12.47
C ALA A 3 -5.47 3.03 12.16
N ILE A 4 -4.69 3.59 11.24
CA ILE A 4 -3.28 3.21 11.03
C ILE A 4 -2.41 4.05 11.96
N ASN A 5 -1.79 3.39 12.94
CA ASN A 5 -0.97 4.04 13.96
C ASN A 5 0.50 3.67 13.78
N ASN A 6 1.37 4.67 13.81
CA ASN A 6 2.81 4.48 13.94
C ASN A 6 3.16 4.32 15.43
N ARG A 7 3.49 3.09 15.83
CA ARG A 7 3.82 2.76 17.23
C ARG A 7 5.16 3.35 17.67
N THR A 8 6.13 3.48 16.76
CA THR A 8 7.47 3.99 17.08
C THR A 8 7.45 5.48 17.37
N ALA A 9 6.72 6.25 16.54
CA ALA A 9 6.60 7.70 16.69
C ALA A 9 5.40 8.14 17.53
N LYS A 10 4.59 7.19 18.04
CA LYS A 10 3.32 7.44 18.76
C LYS A 10 2.39 8.41 18.02
N SER A 11 2.34 8.31 16.69
CA SER A 11 1.54 9.17 15.83
C SER A 11 0.50 8.39 15.03
N VAL A 12 -0.58 9.06 14.62
CA VAL A 12 -1.60 8.49 13.74
C VAL A 12 -1.21 8.79 12.30
N VAL A 13 -1.03 7.76 11.48
CA VAL A 13 -0.69 7.90 10.06
C VAL A 13 -1.95 8.16 9.25
N ALA A 14 -3.03 7.44 9.56
CA ALA A 14 -4.33 7.66 8.94
C ALA A 14 -5.46 7.29 9.90
N PRO A 15 -6.51 8.12 10.01
CA PRO A 15 -7.64 7.85 10.90
C PRO A 15 -8.53 6.71 10.41
N ASP A 16 -8.53 6.43 9.11
CA ASP A 16 -9.34 5.38 8.49
C ASP A 16 -8.61 4.82 7.25
N TYR A 17 -8.95 3.60 6.85
CA TYR A 17 -8.41 2.95 5.67
C TYR A 17 -9.42 2.00 5.02
N LEU A 18 -9.24 1.75 3.73
CA LEU A 18 -10.02 0.76 3.00
C LEU A 18 -9.25 -0.57 2.92
N LEU A 19 -9.86 -1.62 3.46
CA LEU A 19 -9.27 -2.96 3.39
C LEU A 19 -9.50 -3.59 2.01
N CYS A 20 -8.43 -3.90 1.30
CA CYS A 20 -8.43 -4.64 0.04
C CYS A 20 -8.12 -6.13 0.31
N ALA A 21 -9.14 -6.89 0.73
CA ALA A 21 -8.97 -8.31 1.06
C ALA A 21 -9.08 -9.24 -0.16
N THR A 22 -9.96 -8.93 -1.11
CA THR A 22 -10.22 -9.78 -2.28
C THR A 22 -9.18 -9.57 -3.38
N LEU A 23 -8.90 -10.61 -4.15
CA LEU A 23 -7.90 -10.59 -5.23
C LEU A 23 -8.21 -9.49 -6.26
N TRP A 24 -9.50 -9.32 -6.61
CA TRP A 24 -9.98 -8.27 -7.50
C TRP A 24 -9.70 -6.87 -6.97
N ARG A 25 -10.00 -6.59 -5.69
CA ARG A 25 -9.73 -5.27 -5.09
C ARG A 25 -8.24 -4.99 -4.93
N LYS A 26 -7.42 -6.04 -4.77
CA LYS A 26 -5.95 -5.93 -4.75
C LYS A 26 -5.40 -5.58 -6.13
N ALA A 27 -5.95 -6.19 -7.18
CA ALA A 27 -5.54 -5.93 -8.55
C ALA A 27 -5.99 -4.55 -9.06
N THR A 28 -7.21 -4.11 -8.73
CA THR A 28 -7.73 -2.81 -9.17
C THR A 28 -7.20 -1.65 -8.34
N GLY A 29 -7.07 -1.79 -7.02
CA GLY A 29 -6.50 -0.76 -6.15
C GLY A 29 -7.08 0.64 -6.39
N LEU A 30 -6.24 1.57 -6.85
CA LEU A 30 -6.58 2.97 -7.16
C LEU A 30 -6.77 3.25 -8.66
N MET A 31 -6.81 2.22 -9.50
CA MET A 31 -7.01 2.38 -10.94
C MET A 31 -8.28 3.18 -11.23
N PHE A 32 -8.20 4.04 -12.24
CA PHE A 32 -9.32 4.87 -12.71
C PHE A 32 -9.90 5.83 -11.65
N THR A 33 -9.18 6.05 -10.55
CA THR A 33 -9.54 7.09 -9.57
C THR A 33 -8.83 8.40 -9.90
N SER A 34 -9.48 9.53 -9.64
CA SER A 34 -8.89 10.86 -9.82
C SER A 34 -8.05 11.32 -8.63
N SER A 35 -8.30 10.77 -7.44
CA SER A 35 -7.54 11.07 -6.21
C SER A 35 -7.73 10.00 -5.14
N MET A 36 -6.76 9.89 -4.23
CA MET A 36 -6.84 9.00 -3.07
C MET A 36 -7.66 9.66 -1.96
N LYS A 37 -8.88 9.15 -1.71
CA LYS A 37 -9.72 9.62 -0.60
C LYS A 37 -9.35 8.98 0.74
N LYS A 38 -8.89 7.73 0.70
CA LYS A 38 -8.49 6.95 1.87
C LYS A 38 -7.31 6.06 1.49
N PRO A 39 -6.37 5.81 2.42
CA PRO A 39 -5.31 4.84 2.19
C PRO A 39 -5.90 3.45 2.03
N LEU A 40 -5.27 2.66 1.16
CA LEU A 40 -5.63 1.26 0.93
C LEU A 40 -4.70 0.36 1.74
N LEU A 41 -5.29 -0.60 2.45
CA LEU A 41 -4.52 -1.66 3.10
C LEU A 41 -4.69 -2.96 2.32
N PHE A 42 -3.59 -3.42 1.72
CA PHE A 42 -3.51 -4.70 1.04
C PHE A 42 -2.99 -5.74 2.04
N ILE A 43 -3.70 -6.87 2.18
CA ILE A 43 -3.25 -7.99 3.04
C ILE A 43 -3.00 -9.20 2.15
N PHE A 44 -1.76 -9.64 2.03
CA PHE A 44 -1.40 -10.85 1.33
C PHE A 44 -1.31 -12.04 2.30
N MET A 45 -1.61 -13.25 1.84
CA MET A 45 -1.57 -14.45 2.71
C MET A 45 -0.16 -15.00 2.90
N LYS A 46 0.75 -14.65 1.99
CA LYS A 46 2.13 -15.14 1.96
C LYS A 46 3.07 -13.97 1.80
N GLU A 47 4.11 -13.96 2.62
CA GLU A 47 5.18 -12.98 2.53
C GLU A 47 6.03 -13.28 1.29
N ARG A 48 6.01 -12.37 0.32
CA ARG A 48 6.71 -12.48 -0.96
C ARG A 48 7.08 -11.10 -1.47
N ARG A 49 7.93 -11.03 -2.48
CA ARG A 49 8.16 -9.78 -3.21
C ARG A 49 6.98 -9.52 -4.14
N TRP A 50 5.93 -8.89 -3.61
CA TRP A 50 4.76 -8.53 -4.40
C TRP A 50 5.09 -7.32 -5.27
N GLY A 51 5.12 -7.53 -6.59
CA GLY A 51 5.25 -6.44 -7.55
C GLY A 51 4.02 -5.54 -7.51
N LEU A 52 4.23 -4.24 -7.36
CA LEU A 52 3.16 -3.25 -7.42
C LEU A 52 3.25 -2.50 -8.75
N HIS A 53 2.12 -2.41 -9.43
CA HIS A 53 1.98 -1.67 -10.67
C HIS A 53 1.14 -0.40 -10.43
N MET A 54 1.48 0.66 -11.15
CA MET A 54 0.75 1.95 -11.18
C MET A 54 0.01 2.15 -12.51
N LEU A 55 -0.28 1.07 -13.23
CA LEU A 55 -1.06 1.13 -14.47
C LEU A 55 -2.46 1.69 -14.15
N PHE A 56 -2.92 2.68 -14.91
CA PHE A 56 -4.21 3.37 -14.72
C PHE A 56 -4.38 4.13 -13.38
N VAL A 57 -3.31 4.36 -12.62
CA VAL A 57 -3.30 5.28 -11.48
C VAL A 57 -2.72 6.61 -11.96
N PHE A 58 -3.52 7.67 -11.98
CA PHE A 58 -3.17 8.94 -12.64
C PHE A 58 -2.45 9.97 -11.75
N TYR A 59 -2.11 9.60 -10.51
CA TYR A 59 -1.43 10.47 -9.55
C TYR A 59 -0.33 9.70 -8.79
N PRO A 60 0.71 10.39 -8.30
CA PRO A 60 1.74 9.75 -7.49
C PRO A 60 1.21 9.38 -6.11
N ILE A 61 1.71 8.28 -5.56
CA ILE A 61 1.37 7.82 -4.20
C ILE A 61 2.62 7.38 -3.46
N ASP A 62 2.54 7.39 -2.13
CA ASP A 62 3.55 6.77 -1.29
C ASP A 62 3.10 5.35 -0.93
N VAL A 63 4.04 4.42 -0.98
CA VAL A 63 3.78 3.00 -0.69
C VAL A 63 4.69 2.53 0.43
N LEU A 64 4.07 2.05 1.50
CA LEU A 64 4.77 1.40 2.61
C LEU A 64 4.60 -0.11 2.48
N PHE A 65 5.71 -0.82 2.31
CA PHE A 65 5.73 -2.27 2.32
C PHE A 65 5.95 -2.76 3.75
N LEU A 66 5.05 -3.60 4.25
CA LEU A 66 5.12 -4.13 5.60
C LEU A 66 5.59 -5.59 5.59
N ASP A 67 6.37 -5.99 6.58
CA ASP A 67 6.70 -7.40 6.82
C ASP A 67 5.58 -8.11 7.62
N LYS A 68 5.75 -9.42 7.84
CA LYS A 68 4.81 -10.20 8.67
C LYS A 68 4.64 -9.66 10.10
N GLY A 69 5.64 -8.96 10.63
CA GLY A 69 5.62 -8.29 11.93
C GLY A 69 4.99 -6.90 11.92
N LYS A 70 4.40 -6.46 10.78
CA LYS A 70 3.88 -5.10 10.55
C LYS A 70 4.94 -4.00 10.72
N ARG A 71 6.21 -4.34 10.46
CA ARG A 71 7.31 -3.37 10.41
C ARG A 71 7.50 -2.93 8.97
N VAL A 72 7.92 -1.69 8.79
CA VAL A 72 8.19 -1.14 7.45
C VAL A 72 9.45 -1.80 6.89
N ALA A 73 9.26 -2.62 5.86
CA ALA A 73 10.33 -3.34 5.18
C ALA A 73 10.97 -2.49 4.07
N ASP A 74 10.16 -1.68 3.39
CA ASP A 74 10.57 -0.78 2.31
C ASP A 74 9.57 0.38 2.20
N ILE A 75 10.04 1.54 1.72
CA ILE A 75 9.20 2.71 1.44
C ILE A 75 9.50 3.18 0.03
N LYS A 76 8.44 3.34 -0.76
CA LYS A 76 8.52 3.95 -2.09
C LYS A 76 7.76 5.26 -2.07
N GLU A 77 8.50 6.35 -1.90
CA GLU A 77 7.95 7.70 -1.97
C GLU A 77 7.76 8.14 -3.43
N ASN A 78 6.75 8.98 -3.67
CA ASN A 78 6.42 9.57 -4.96
C ASN A 78 6.38 8.53 -6.10
N PHE A 79 5.71 7.41 -5.86
CA PHE A 79 5.60 6.34 -6.84
C PHE A 79 4.76 6.81 -8.03
N ARG A 80 5.40 6.95 -9.19
CA ARG A 80 4.82 7.65 -10.34
C ARG A 80 3.77 6.81 -11.08
N PRO A 81 2.74 7.45 -11.67
CA PRO A 81 1.82 6.84 -12.62
C PRO A 81 2.54 5.99 -13.68
N PHE A 82 1.91 4.89 -14.10
CA PHE A 82 2.39 4.01 -15.19
C PHE A 82 3.77 3.39 -14.97
N THR A 83 4.21 3.28 -13.72
CA THR A 83 5.46 2.59 -13.36
C THR A 83 5.21 1.28 -12.62
N PHE A 84 6.26 0.47 -12.51
CA PHE A 84 6.24 -0.78 -11.76
C PHE A 84 7.36 -0.76 -10.72
N CYS A 85 7.09 -1.31 -9.55
CA CYS A 85 8.07 -1.43 -8.48
C CYS A 85 7.99 -2.83 -7.87
N THR A 86 9.15 -3.41 -7.60
CA THR A 86 9.28 -4.63 -6.79
C THR A 86 10.02 -4.27 -5.51
N PRO A 87 9.48 -4.59 -4.33
CA PRO A 87 10.13 -4.29 -3.06
C PRO A 87 11.42 -5.10 -2.92
N LYS A 88 12.43 -4.52 -2.25
CA LYS A 88 13.73 -5.19 -2.04
C LYS A 88 13.59 -6.42 -1.12
N LYS A 89 12.70 -6.32 -0.13
CA LYS A 89 12.46 -7.35 0.88
C LYS A 89 11.10 -8.01 0.70
N PRO A 90 10.91 -9.26 1.15
CA PRO A 90 9.60 -9.89 1.23
C PRO A 90 8.64 -9.05 2.08
N CYS A 91 7.39 -8.93 1.64
CA CYS A 91 6.36 -8.14 2.30
C CYS A 91 5.00 -8.84 2.26
N LEU A 92 4.10 -8.41 3.14
CA LEU A 92 2.76 -8.95 3.36
C LEU A 92 1.66 -7.90 3.17
#